data_AF-A0A328ZDM4-F1
#
_entry.id   AF-A0A328ZDM4-F1
#
_cell.length_a   1.000
_cell.length_b   1.000
_cell.length_c   1.000
_cell.angle_alpha   90.00
_cell.angle_beta   90.00
_cell.angle_gamma   90.00
#
_symmetry.space_group_name_H-M   'P 1'
#
loop_
_entity.id
_entity.type
_entity.pdbx_description
1 polymer ?
#
loop_
_entity_poly.entity_id
_entity_poly.type
_entity_poly.pdbx_seq_one_letter_code
_entity_poly.pdbx_strand_id
1 'polypeptide(L)'
;MTHEARSIARATPRALAILSATALAFGLAACNRAEDQTVGQKIDSTIERTGQMASDAQRRMEAAATEASQASRQAAARAAEVMDDAGISAKVTAGLAQDTELSAIKIDVDTRNGIVTLMGPVRNEVARERATRIAQGVKGVNSVVNQLVIAPGATG
;
A
#
# COMPACT_ATOMS: atom_id res chain seq x y z
N MET A 1 -39.11 34.42 11.59
CA MET A 1 -38.84 33.44 12.66
C MET A 1 -39.62 32.17 12.35
N THR A 2 -38.98 31.24 11.64
CA THR A 2 -39.32 29.82 11.44
C THR A 2 -38.01 29.17 10.99
N HIS A 3 -37.32 28.48 11.89
CA HIS A 3 -37.27 27.01 12.03
C HIS A 3 -36.52 26.30 10.89
N GLU A 4 -35.30 25.83 11.20
CA GLU A 4 -34.72 24.50 10.92
C GLU A 4 -33.19 24.61 11.19
N ALA A 5 -32.62 24.02 12.25
CA ALA A 5 -32.39 22.58 12.47
C ALA A 5 -31.69 21.94 11.26
N ARG A 6 -30.62 21.15 11.33
CA ARG A 6 -29.87 20.52 12.43
C ARG A 6 -28.68 19.84 11.74
N SER A 7 -27.50 19.94 12.37
CA SER A 7 -26.43 18.92 12.43
C SER A 7 -26.27 17.97 11.22
N ILE A 8 -25.26 18.22 10.38
CA ILE A 8 -24.71 17.19 9.49
C ILE A 8 -23.36 16.78 10.07
N ALA A 9 -23.42 15.75 10.92
CA ALA A 9 -22.27 15.12 11.52
C ALA A 9 -21.37 14.51 10.44
N ARG A 10 -20.06 14.71 10.62
CA ARG A 10 -18.97 14.09 9.86
C ARG A 10 -19.14 12.57 9.87
N ALA A 11 -19.37 11.96 8.70
CA ALA A 11 -19.33 10.52 8.52
C ALA A 11 -18.07 10.14 7.71
N THR A 12 -17.25 9.32 8.35
CA THR A 12 -15.97 8.76 7.91
C THR A 12 -16.10 7.81 6.71
N PRO A 13 -15.23 7.86 5.67
CA PRO A 13 -15.29 6.97 4.52
C PRO A 13 -14.39 5.76 4.75
N ARG A 14 -14.75 4.84 5.65
CA ARG A 14 -14.04 3.56 5.85
C ARG A 14 -14.99 2.47 6.32
N ALA A 15 -15.97 2.13 5.49
CA ALA A 15 -16.62 0.83 5.50
C ALA A 15 -17.54 0.75 4.29
N LEU A 16 -17.62 -0.44 3.69
CA LEU A 16 -18.67 -0.84 2.76
C LEU A 16 -18.51 -0.37 1.29
N ALA A 17 -17.61 -1.04 0.58
CA ALA A 17 -17.74 -1.22 -0.87
C ALA A 17 -17.45 -2.69 -1.25
N ILE A 18 -18.24 -3.60 -0.68
CA ILE A 18 -18.43 -4.96 -1.23
C ILE A 18 -19.92 -5.10 -1.50
N LEU A 19 -20.41 -4.48 -2.58
CA LEU A 19 -21.78 -4.65 -3.03
C LEU A 19 -21.84 -4.49 -4.56
N SER A 20 -22.33 -5.56 -5.22
CA SER A 20 -22.75 -5.68 -6.61
C SER A 20 -21.70 -5.97 -7.71
N ALA A 21 -21.29 -7.23 -7.80
CA ALA A 21 -20.90 -7.87 -9.06
C ALA A 21 -22.04 -8.74 -9.64
N THR A 22 -23.29 -8.29 -9.50
CA THR A 22 -24.48 -8.93 -10.08
C THR A 22 -25.36 -7.88 -10.74
N ALA A 23 -24.80 -7.22 -11.77
CA ALA A 23 -25.60 -6.45 -12.72
C ALA A 23 -25.30 -6.87 -14.19
N LEU A 24 -24.83 -8.10 -14.42
CA LEU A 24 -24.61 -8.64 -15.77
C LEU A 24 -25.88 -9.27 -16.41
N ALA A 25 -27.04 -9.24 -15.75
CA ALA A 25 -28.21 -10.02 -16.21
C ALA A 25 -29.50 -9.24 -16.50
N PHE A 26 -29.51 -7.90 -16.48
CA PHE A 26 -30.76 -7.12 -16.69
C PHE A 26 -30.69 -6.05 -17.80
N GLY A 27 -29.72 -6.13 -18.71
CA GLY A 27 -29.52 -5.13 -19.78
C GLY A 27 -30.06 -5.50 -21.16
N LEU A 28 -31.04 -6.41 -21.31
CA LEU A 28 -31.52 -6.87 -22.64
C LEU A 28 -32.97 -6.50 -22.98
N ALA A 29 -33.68 -5.76 -22.11
CA ALA A 29 -35.10 -5.51 -22.31
C ALA A 29 -35.51 -4.05 -22.07
N ALA A 30 -34.80 -3.09 -22.67
CA ALA A 30 -35.36 -1.75 -22.88
C ALA A 30 -34.57 -0.97 -23.93
N CYS A 31 -35.06 -0.95 -25.16
CA CYS A 31 -35.00 0.22 -26.04
C CYS A 31 -36.23 0.18 -26.96
N ASN A 32 -37.16 1.10 -26.73
CA ASN A 32 -38.30 1.39 -27.58
C ASN A 32 -38.00 2.66 -28.40
N ARG A 33 -38.29 2.58 -29.71
CA ARG A 33 -38.64 3.67 -30.65
C ARG A 33 -37.50 4.52 -31.25
N ALA A 34 -37.30 4.36 -32.57
CA ALA A 34 -36.97 5.39 -33.55
C ALA A 34 -36.90 4.74 -34.95
N GLU A 35 -37.87 5.02 -35.82
CA GLU A 35 -37.74 5.98 -36.94
C GLU A 35 -37.40 5.30 -38.27
N ASP A 36 -38.37 5.46 -39.16
CA ASP A 36 -38.40 5.10 -40.57
C ASP A 36 -37.20 5.73 -41.29
N GLN A 37 -36.19 4.92 -41.61
CA GLN A 37 -35.11 5.34 -42.50
C GLN A 37 -34.79 4.22 -43.47
N THR A 38 -34.83 4.60 -44.75
CA THR A 38 -34.71 3.80 -45.95
C THR A 38 -33.52 2.84 -45.94
N VAL A 39 -33.79 1.63 -46.40
CA VAL A 39 -33.09 0.34 -46.17
C VAL A 39 -31.62 0.28 -46.64
N GLY A 40 -31.08 1.33 -47.27
CA GLY A 40 -29.71 1.33 -47.82
C GLY A 40 -28.62 1.88 -46.90
N GLN A 41 -28.85 2.98 -46.16
CA GLN A 41 -27.77 3.69 -45.44
C GLN A 41 -27.52 3.19 -44.00
N LYS A 42 -28.46 2.45 -43.40
CA LYS A 42 -28.28 1.90 -42.04
C LYS A 42 -27.40 0.65 -42.00
N ILE A 43 -27.33 -0.14 -43.07
CA ILE A 43 -26.59 -1.42 -43.06
C ILE A 43 -25.07 -1.18 -42.99
N ASP A 44 -24.54 -0.27 -43.80
CA ASP A 44 -23.10 0.04 -43.82
C ASP A 44 -22.61 0.60 -42.48
N SER A 45 -23.35 1.55 -41.88
CA SER A 45 -23.00 2.15 -40.59
C SER A 45 -23.16 1.20 -39.39
N THR A 46 -23.96 0.13 -39.53
CA THR A 46 -24.17 -0.85 -38.45
C THR A 46 -23.07 -1.90 -38.43
N ILE A 47 -22.55 -2.33 -39.59
CA ILE A 47 -21.43 -3.27 -39.65
C ILE A 47 -20.14 -2.61 -39.13
N GLU A 48 -19.89 -1.35 -39.52
CA GLU A 48 -18.74 -0.59 -39.01
C GLU A 48 -18.83 -0.35 -37.50
N ARG A 49 -19.99 0.11 -37.00
CA ARG A 49 -20.19 0.32 -35.55
C ARG A 49 -20.12 -0.99 -34.77
N THR A 50 -20.62 -2.11 -35.31
CA THR A 50 -20.53 -3.41 -34.63
C THR A 50 -19.07 -3.88 -34.52
N GLY A 51 -18.27 -3.71 -35.58
CA GLY A 51 -16.83 -4.01 -35.55
C GLY A 51 -16.04 -3.08 -34.61
N GLN A 52 -16.37 -1.79 -34.60
CA GLN A 52 -15.74 -0.81 -33.72
C GLN A 52 -16.09 -1.05 -32.25
N MET A 53 -17.35 -1.35 -31.93
CA MET A 53 -17.79 -1.64 -30.56
C MET A 53 -17.14 -2.92 -30.03
N ALA A 54 -16.99 -3.96 -30.85
CA ALA A 54 -16.25 -5.17 -30.47
C ALA A 54 -14.76 -4.87 -30.21
N SER A 55 -14.12 -4.08 -31.07
CA SER A 55 -12.72 -3.69 -30.92
C SER A 55 -12.49 -2.80 -29.68
N ASP A 56 -13.40 -1.86 -29.41
CA ASP A 56 -13.36 -0.99 -28.24
C ASP A 56 -13.62 -1.75 -26.94
N ALA A 57 -14.59 -2.66 -26.95
CA ALA A 57 -14.86 -3.53 -25.81
C ALA A 57 -13.63 -4.38 -25.48
N GLN A 58 -12.97 -4.95 -26.49
CA GLN A 58 -11.76 -5.75 -26.29
C GLN A 58 -10.59 -4.93 -25.77
N ARG A 59 -10.33 -3.74 -26.35
CA ARG A 59 -9.27 -2.83 -25.84
C ARG A 59 -9.49 -2.43 -24.38
N ARG A 60 -10.73 -2.13 -24.00
CA ARG A 60 -11.07 -1.78 -22.62
C ARG A 60 -10.90 -2.96 -21.67
N MET A 61 -11.23 -4.17 -22.13
CA MET A 61 -11.01 -5.40 -21.36
C MET A 61 -9.52 -5.64 -21.10
N GLU A 62 -8.68 -5.52 -22.14
CA GLU A 62 -7.22 -5.70 -22.03
C GLU A 62 -6.57 -4.63 -21.14
N ALA A 63 -7.01 -3.37 -21.26
CA ALA A 63 -6.55 -2.28 -20.40
C ALA A 63 -6.91 -2.54 -18.93
N ALA A 64 -8.16 -2.92 -18.65
CA ALA A 64 -8.61 -3.25 -17.30
C ALA A 64 -7.87 -4.46 -16.71
N ALA A 65 -7.62 -5.50 -17.51
CA ALA A 65 -6.86 -6.67 -17.08
C ALA A 65 -5.39 -6.34 -16.77
N THR A 66 -4.79 -5.46 -17.57
CA THR A 66 -3.41 -4.99 -17.36
C THR A 66 -3.31 -4.13 -16.10
N GLU A 67 -4.24 -3.20 -15.90
CA GLU A 67 -4.30 -2.36 -14.70
C GLU A 67 -4.47 -3.20 -13.42
N ALA A 68 -5.41 -4.15 -13.43
CA ALA A 68 -5.61 -5.07 -12.31
C ALA A 68 -4.36 -5.90 -12.01
N SER A 69 -3.67 -6.37 -13.05
CA SER A 69 -2.41 -7.12 -12.91
C SER A 69 -1.29 -6.26 -12.33
N GLN A 70 -1.16 -5.01 -12.79
CA GLN A 70 -0.15 -4.08 -12.29
C GLN A 70 -0.38 -3.70 -10.84
N ALA A 71 -1.62 -3.36 -10.47
CA ALA A 71 -1.99 -3.08 -9.09
C ALA A 71 -1.68 -4.26 -8.16
N SER A 72 -1.99 -5.49 -8.60
CA SER A 72 -1.68 -6.71 -7.84
C SER A 72 -0.18 -6.91 -7.64
N ARG A 73 0.63 -6.71 -8.69
CA ARG A 73 2.10 -6.81 -8.59
C ARG A 73 2.69 -5.76 -7.65
N GLN A 74 2.20 -4.52 -7.71
CA GLN A 74 2.65 -3.46 -6.80
C GLN A 74 2.30 -3.76 -5.35
N ALA A 75 1.10 -4.28 -5.09
CA ALA A 75 0.68 -4.70 -3.75
C ALA A 75 1.58 -5.84 -3.23
N ALA A 76 1.88 -6.84 -4.07
CA ALA A 76 2.78 -7.92 -3.72
C ALA A 76 4.21 -7.42 -3.43
N ALA A 77 4.72 -6.49 -4.23
CA ALA A 77 6.05 -5.91 -4.01
C ALA A 77 6.15 -5.15 -2.68
N ARG A 78 5.15 -4.33 -2.35
CA ARG A 78 5.10 -3.62 -1.04
C ARG A 78 5.00 -4.60 0.12
N ALA A 79 4.23 -5.66 -0.03
CA ALA A 79 4.11 -6.69 1.01
C ALA A 79 5.46 -7.41 1.23
N ALA A 80 6.16 -7.75 0.15
CA ALA A 80 7.49 -8.34 0.23
C ALA A 80 8.49 -7.40 0.93
N GLU A 81 8.50 -6.11 0.58
CA GLU A 81 9.34 -5.10 1.24
C GLU A 81 9.09 -5.01 2.75
N VAL A 82 7.82 -4.95 3.17
CA VAL A 82 7.46 -4.94 4.61
C VAL A 82 7.91 -6.21 5.32
N MET A 83 7.82 -7.38 4.67
CA MET A 83 8.28 -8.63 5.25
C MET A 83 9.81 -8.69 5.39
N ASP A 84 10.53 -8.18 4.38
CA ASP A 84 11.99 -8.08 4.41
C ASP A 84 12.44 -7.14 5.52
N ASP A 85 11.82 -5.96 5.65
CA ASP A 85 12.10 -5.00 6.72
C ASP A 85 11.83 -5.57 8.11
N ALA A 86 10.71 -6.28 8.29
CA ALA A 86 10.41 -6.94 9.55
C ALA A 86 11.46 -7.99 9.92
N GLY A 87 11.94 -8.74 8.92
CA GLY A 87 13.04 -9.69 9.07
C GLY A 87 14.37 -9.02 9.42
N ILE A 88 14.67 -7.85 8.85
CA ILE A 88 15.83 -7.04 9.20
C ILE A 88 15.72 -6.56 10.64
N SER A 89 14.61 -5.94 11.03
CA SER A 89 14.36 -5.48 12.41
C SER A 89 14.54 -6.63 13.41
N ALA A 90 13.97 -7.80 13.15
CA ALA A 90 14.10 -8.96 14.02
C ALA A 90 15.56 -9.40 14.20
N LYS A 91 16.36 -9.40 13.11
CA LYS A 91 17.78 -9.75 13.17
C LYS A 91 18.60 -8.71 13.93
N VAL A 92 18.32 -7.43 13.72
CA VAL A 92 18.99 -6.33 14.45
C VAL A 92 18.67 -6.46 15.95
N THR A 93 17.40 -6.57 16.32
CA THR A 93 16.97 -6.75 17.72
C THR A 93 17.61 -7.98 18.34
N ALA A 94 17.67 -9.10 17.62
CA ALA A 94 18.33 -10.31 18.11
C ALA A 94 19.84 -10.11 18.30
N GLY A 95 20.51 -9.38 17.41
CA GLY A 95 21.93 -9.04 17.55
C GLY A 95 22.21 -8.14 18.75
N LEU A 96 21.35 -7.14 18.99
CA LEU A 96 21.44 -6.27 20.16
C LEU A 96 21.19 -7.05 21.46
N ALA A 97 20.23 -7.98 21.45
CA ALA A 97 19.90 -8.82 22.60
C ALA A 97 21.00 -9.85 22.93
N GLN A 98 21.85 -10.22 21.97
CA GLN A 98 22.99 -11.10 22.20
C GLN A 98 24.20 -10.36 22.78
N ASP A 99 24.20 -9.02 22.71
CA ASP A 99 25.31 -8.22 23.19
C ASP A 99 25.21 -7.97 24.70
N THR A 100 26.27 -8.29 25.44
CA THR A 100 26.26 -8.19 26.91
C THR A 100 26.09 -6.75 27.42
N GLU A 101 26.53 -5.74 26.66
CA GLU A 101 26.38 -4.34 27.08
C GLU A 101 25.01 -3.76 26.71
N LEU A 102 24.37 -4.27 25.64
CA LEU A 102 23.14 -3.71 25.09
C LEU A 102 21.88 -4.51 25.44
N SER A 103 22.01 -5.80 25.77
CA SER A 103 20.89 -6.70 26.09
C SER A 103 20.01 -6.24 27.27
N ALA A 104 20.58 -5.52 28.23
CA ALA A 104 19.85 -4.97 29.38
C ALA A 104 19.15 -3.64 29.06
N ILE A 105 19.37 -3.08 27.86
CA ILE A 105 18.89 -1.78 27.45
C ILE A 105 17.70 -1.96 26.51
N LYS A 106 16.61 -1.23 26.75
CA LYS A 106 15.49 -1.18 25.81
C LYS A 106 15.84 -0.26 24.64
N ILE A 107 16.31 -0.87 23.56
CA ILE A 107 16.53 -0.20 22.28
C ILE A 107 15.39 -0.58 21.35
N ASP A 108 14.66 0.41 20.86
CA ASP A 108 13.65 0.26 19.82
C ASP A 108 14.30 0.29 18.43
N VAL A 109 13.85 -0.62 17.57
CA VAL A 109 14.37 -0.80 16.21
C VAL A 109 13.21 -0.70 15.22
N ASP A 110 13.21 0.35 14.40
CA ASP A 110 12.30 0.50 13.26
C ASP A 110 13.09 0.32 11.97
N THR A 111 12.58 -0.47 11.03
CA THR A 111 13.22 -0.62 9.71
C THR A 111 12.20 -0.25 8.64
N ARG A 112 12.62 0.60 7.69
CA ARG A 112 11.83 0.95 6.51
C ARG A 112 12.70 1.02 5.28
N ASN A 113 12.37 0.22 4.27
CA ASN A 113 13.05 0.13 3.00
C ASN A 113 14.57 -0.11 3.19
N GLY A 114 14.92 -0.99 4.14
CA GLY A 114 16.31 -1.27 4.54
C GLY A 114 17.02 -0.17 5.33
N ILE A 115 16.34 0.91 5.73
CA ILE A 115 16.88 1.95 6.62
C ILE A 115 16.48 1.61 8.05
N VAL A 116 17.47 1.32 8.89
CA VAL A 116 17.27 0.98 10.30
C VAL A 116 17.39 2.24 11.15
N THR A 117 16.38 2.52 11.97
CA THR A 117 16.40 3.60 12.96
C THR A 117 16.52 2.99 14.35
N LEU A 118 17.56 3.38 15.09
CA LEU A 118 17.81 2.94 16.46
C LEU A 118 17.39 4.05 17.44
N MET A 119 16.50 3.74 18.36
CA MET A 119 15.94 4.69 19.32
C MET A 119 16.00 4.12 20.74
N GLY A 120 16.12 5.01 21.73
CA GLY A 120 16.13 4.63 23.14
C GLY A 120 17.37 5.11 23.90
N PRO A 121 17.39 4.93 25.23
CA PRO A 121 18.50 5.34 26.07
C PRO A 121 19.69 4.38 25.94
N VAL A 122 20.91 4.87 26.04
CA VAL A 122 22.13 4.06 26.15
C VAL A 122 23.01 4.57 27.28
N ARG A 123 23.92 3.71 27.77
CA ARG A 123 24.76 4.00 28.94
C ARG A 123 25.92 4.95 28.62
N ASN A 124 26.50 4.85 27.44
CA ASN A 124 27.65 5.67 27.04
C ASN A 124 27.78 5.71 25.51
N GLU A 125 28.76 6.46 25.04
CA GLU A 125 29.07 6.58 23.62
C GLU A 125 29.49 5.23 23.00
N VAL A 126 30.25 4.43 23.74
CA VAL A 126 30.75 3.13 23.25
C VAL A 126 29.58 2.19 22.93
N ALA A 127 28.58 2.14 23.81
CA ALA A 127 27.34 1.39 23.60
C ALA A 127 26.56 1.92 22.39
N ARG A 128 26.50 3.24 22.19
CA ARG A 128 25.87 3.86 21.03
C ARG A 128 26.51 3.44 19.71
N GLU A 129 27.84 3.50 19.63
CA GLU A 129 28.60 3.07 18.46
C GLU A 129 28.47 1.56 18.22
N ARG A 130 28.50 0.77 19.30
CA ARG A 130 28.36 -0.68 19.25
C ARG A 130 27.01 -1.11 18.68
N ALA A 131 25.92 -0.49 19.13
CA ALA A 131 24.59 -0.72 18.58
C ALA A 131 24.53 -0.40 17.08
N THR A 132 25.19 0.69 16.66
CA THR A 132 25.30 1.07 15.25
C THR A 132 26.01 0.00 14.42
N ARG A 133 27.16 -0.50 14.91
CA ARG A 133 27.93 -1.55 14.22
C ARG A 133 27.16 -2.85 14.09
N ILE A 134 26.43 -3.25 15.13
CA ILE A 134 25.58 -4.45 15.10
C ILE A 134 24.49 -4.30 14.03
N ALA A 135 23.80 -3.15 14.00
CA ALA A 135 22.77 -2.90 12.99
C ALA A 135 23.35 -2.92 11.56
N GLN A 136 24.51 -2.28 11.33
CA GLN A 136 25.18 -2.26 10.03
C GLN A 136 25.63 -3.65 9.56
N GLY A 137 25.90 -4.58 10.48
CA GLY A 137 26.31 -5.95 10.16
C GLY A 137 25.17 -6.84 9.65
N VAL A 138 23.91 -6.41 9.75
CA VAL A 138 22.76 -7.20 9.32
C VAL A 138 22.58 -7.13 7.80
N LYS A 139 22.52 -8.29 7.16
CA LYS A 139 22.24 -8.38 5.72
C LYS A 139 20.90 -7.74 5.38
N GLY A 140 20.90 -6.84 4.40
CA GLY A 140 19.72 -6.09 3.94
C GLY A 140 19.64 -4.67 4.47
N VAL A 141 20.51 -4.30 5.42
CA VAL A 141 20.62 -2.92 5.90
C VAL A 141 21.35 -2.06 4.87
N ASN A 142 20.68 -1.03 4.40
CA ASN A 142 21.22 -0.02 3.48
C ASN A 142 21.83 1.17 4.24
N SER A 143 21.17 1.59 5.32
CA SER A 143 21.60 2.72 6.13
C SER A 143 21.13 2.56 7.57
N VAL A 144 21.85 3.19 8.50
CA VAL A 144 21.50 3.22 9.91
C VAL A 144 21.39 4.67 10.38
N VAL A 145 20.23 5.00 10.92
CA VAL A 145 19.94 6.28 11.57
C VAL A 145 20.00 6.07 13.08
N ASN A 146 21.03 6.63 13.71
CA ASN A 146 21.21 6.52 15.15
C ASN A 146 20.54 7.71 15.86
N GLN A 147 19.50 7.43 16.63
CA GLN A 147 18.80 8.39 17.49
C GLN A 147 18.87 7.98 18.97
N LEU A 148 19.91 7.23 19.35
CA LEU A 148 20.13 6.79 20.72
C LEU A 148 20.60 7.96 21.59
N VAL A 149 20.00 8.07 22.77
CA VAL A 149 20.30 9.14 23.72
C VAL A 149 21.12 8.60 24.88
N ILE A 150 22.23 9.26 25.23
CA ILE A 150 23.05 8.85 26.38
C ILE A 150 22.34 9.32 27.64
N ALA A 151 21.97 8.38 28.51
CA ALA A 151 21.29 8.70 29.75
C ALA A 151 22.27 9.34 30.76
N PRO A 152 21.95 10.51 31.34
CA PRO A 152 22.78 11.14 32.36
C PRO A 152 22.73 10.29 33.64
N GLY A 153 23.80 9.56 33.93
CA GLY A 153 23.90 8.66 35.10
C GLY A 153 24.74 7.41 34.90
N ALA A 154 25.22 7.16 33.68
CA ALA A 154 26.05 6.01 33.35
C ALA A 154 27.53 6.36 33.07
N THR A 155 27.98 7.52 33.55
CA THR A 155 29.40 7.87 33.69
C THR A 155 29.91 7.23 34.98
N GLY A 156 30.44 6.01 34.88
CA GLY A 156 31.11 5.30 35.96
C GLY A 156 32.43 4.75 35.46
#